data_AF-A0A110BK98-F1
#
_entry.id   AF-A0A110BK98-F1
#
_cell.length_a   1.000
_cell.length_b   1.000
_cell.length_c   1.000
_cell.angle_alpha   90.00
_cell.angle_beta   90.00
_cell.angle_gamma   90.00
#
_symmetry.space_group_name_H-M   'P 1'
#
loop_
_entity.id
_entity.type
_entity.pdbx_description
1 polymer ?
#
loop_
_entity_poly.entity_id
_entity_poly.type
_entity_poly.pdbx_seq_one_letter_code
_entity_poly.pdbx_strand_id
1 'polypeptide(L)'
;MIRLGERICGRESFTAKALGILPSYSTYRKTYALLQQSRWWSREELAAYQAAALSRLLAHAYANVPYYRRVFDDRGLVPGDIQTPADLRLLPVLTREDLPDPPP
;
A
#
# COMPACT_ATOMS: atom_id res chain seq x y z
N MET A 1 32.14 20.64 5.29
CA MET A 1 32.50 19.68 4.22
C MET A 1 31.27 18.86 3.81
N ILE A 2 30.36 19.44 3.03
CA ILE A 2 29.25 18.72 2.38
C ILE A 2 29.26 19.20 0.93
N ARG A 3 30.15 18.64 0.10
CA ARG A 3 30.33 19.09 -1.30
C ARG A 3 30.85 17.97 -2.22
N LEU A 4 30.32 16.76 -2.08
CA LEU A 4 30.62 15.68 -3.03
C LEU A 4 29.36 14.95 -3.53
N GLY A 5 28.34 14.77 -2.68
CA GLY A 5 27.08 14.11 -3.07
C GLY A 5 26.17 14.92 -4.00
N GLU A 6 26.13 16.24 -3.86
CA GLU A 6 25.22 17.10 -4.65
C GLU A 6 25.64 17.28 -6.12
N ARG A 7 26.91 16.98 -6.47
CA ARG A 7 27.41 17.11 -7.85
C ARG A 7 27.21 15.86 -8.71
N ILE A 8 26.97 14.69 -8.10
CA ILE A 8 26.88 13.42 -8.83
C ILE A 8 25.42 13.06 -9.19
N CYS A 9 24.44 13.63 -8.47
CA CYS A 9 23.01 13.43 -8.71
C CYS A 9 22.28 14.77 -8.87
N GLY A 10 22.77 15.64 -9.76
CA GLY A 10 22.00 16.80 -10.19
C GLY A 10 20.75 16.35 -10.95
N ARG A 11 19.62 17.07 -10.83
CA ARG A 11 18.36 16.80 -11.57
C ARG A 11 18.52 16.68 -13.09
N GLU A 12 19.64 17.16 -13.64
CA GLU A 12 20.05 17.12 -15.05
C GLU A 12 21.09 16.03 -15.38
N SER A 13 21.48 15.17 -14.42
CA SER A 13 22.52 14.17 -14.68
C SER A 13 22.03 13.07 -15.62
N PHE A 14 22.91 12.62 -16.50
CA PHE A 14 22.65 11.50 -17.41
C PHE A 14 22.20 10.25 -16.64
N THR A 15 22.78 10.01 -15.46
CA THR A 15 22.42 8.90 -14.58
C THR A 15 20.98 9.00 -14.05
N ALA A 16 20.50 10.19 -13.67
CA ALA A 16 19.13 10.37 -13.23
C ALA A 16 18.12 10.16 -14.37
N LYS A 17 18.46 10.60 -15.60
CA LYS A 17 17.64 10.38 -16.80
C LYS A 17 17.59 8.90 -17.19
N ALA A 18 18.74 8.21 -17.17
CA ALA A 18 18.85 6.78 -17.49
C ALA A 18 18.11 5.90 -16.47
N LEU A 19 18.25 6.19 -15.17
CA LEU A 19 17.51 5.49 -14.12
C LEU A 19 16.00 5.70 -14.25
N GLY A 20 15.55 6.87 -14.75
CA GLY A 20 14.14 7.17 -15.01
C GLY A 20 13.43 6.19 -15.96
N ILE A 21 14.18 5.48 -16.81
CA ILE A 21 13.65 4.48 -17.76
C ILE A 21 13.29 3.17 -17.04
N LEU A 22 13.95 2.88 -15.90
CA LEU A 22 13.71 1.65 -15.15
C LEU A 22 12.42 1.76 -14.32
N PRO A 23 11.43 0.86 -14.51
CA PRO A 23 10.20 0.89 -13.72
C PRO A 23 10.44 0.83 -12.21
N SER A 24 11.43 0.03 -11.79
CA SER A 24 11.84 -0.11 -10.39
C SER A 24 12.30 1.21 -9.77
N TYR A 25 12.97 2.07 -10.54
CA TYR A 25 13.43 3.37 -10.06
C TYR A 25 12.28 4.36 -9.86
N SER A 26 11.27 4.33 -10.73
CA SER A 26 10.05 5.14 -10.57
C SER A 26 9.30 4.75 -9.29
N THR A 27 9.12 3.44 -9.05
CA THR A 27 8.53 2.93 -7.82
C THR A 27 9.35 3.32 -6.59
N TYR A 28 10.67 3.12 -6.63
CA TYR A 28 11.57 3.54 -5.56
C TYR A 28 11.42 5.01 -5.23
N ARG A 29 11.44 5.90 -6.23
CA ARG A 29 11.30 7.35 -6.03
C ARG A 29 9.96 7.73 -5.40
N LYS A 30 8.85 7.12 -5.85
CA LYS A 30 7.52 7.36 -5.27
C LYS A 30 7.47 6.93 -3.81
N THR A 31 7.92 5.73 -3.51
CA THR A 31 7.97 5.20 -2.14
C THR A 31 8.88 6.04 -1.25
N TYR A 32 10.07 6.40 -1.74
CA TYR A 32 11.01 7.23 -0.99
C TYR A 32 10.42 8.62 -0.69
N ALA A 33 9.76 9.25 -1.67
CA ALA A 33 9.08 10.53 -1.45
C ALA A 33 7.97 10.42 -0.39
N LEU A 34 7.16 9.37 -0.45
CA LEU A 34 6.14 9.09 0.57
C LEU A 34 6.75 8.95 1.96
N LEU A 35 7.82 8.16 2.12
CA LEU A 35 8.50 7.96 3.40
C LEU A 35 9.08 9.26 3.98
N GLN A 36 9.68 10.10 3.12
CA GLN A 36 10.24 11.38 3.52
C GLN A 36 9.15 12.36 3.99
N GLN A 37 7.97 12.33 3.37
CA GLN A 37 6.82 13.12 3.78
C GLN A 37 6.19 12.57 5.06
N SER A 38 5.92 11.28 5.11
CA SER A 38 5.18 10.65 6.21
C SER A 38 5.94 10.59 7.52
N ARG A 39 7.27 10.73 7.47
CA ARG A 39 8.12 10.87 8.67
C ARG A 39 7.66 12.00 9.60
N TRP A 40 7.02 13.03 9.06
CA TRP A 40 6.60 14.23 9.81
C TRP A 40 5.11 14.29 10.06
N TRP A 41 4.35 13.26 9.68
CA TRP A 41 2.92 13.22 9.92
C TRP A 41 2.60 13.12 11.41
N SER A 42 1.56 13.87 11.79
CA SER A 42 0.82 13.66 13.03
C SER A 42 0.17 12.27 13.05
N ARG A 43 -0.31 11.87 14.23
CA ARG A 43 -1.01 10.58 14.37
C ARG A 43 -2.30 10.57 13.55
N GLU A 44 -2.97 11.71 13.47
CA GLU A 44 -4.23 11.91 12.76
C GLU A 44 -4.01 11.80 11.24
N GLU A 45 -2.96 12.42 10.71
CA GLU A 45 -2.59 12.30 9.30
C GLU A 45 -2.22 10.87 8.91
N LEU A 46 -1.44 10.18 9.75
CA LEU A 46 -1.09 8.78 9.52
C LEU A 46 -2.33 7.87 9.56
N ALA A 47 -3.22 8.09 10.53
CA ALA A 47 -4.46 7.34 10.66
C ALA A 47 -5.38 7.55 9.45
N ALA A 48 -5.52 8.80 8.98
CA ALA A 48 -6.30 9.12 7.78
C ALA A 48 -5.72 8.45 6.52
N TYR A 49 -4.39 8.47 6.38
CA TYR A 49 -3.71 7.76 5.29
C TYR A 49 -3.97 6.24 5.33
N GLN A 50 -3.84 5.63 6.51
CA GLN A 50 -4.10 4.20 6.70
C GLN A 50 -5.56 3.83 6.41
N ALA A 51 -6.51 4.64 6.86
CA ALA A 51 -7.95 4.44 6.59
C ALA A 51 -8.25 4.49 5.08
N ALA A 52 -7.72 5.48 4.36
CA ALA A 52 -7.90 5.60 2.92
C ALA A 52 -7.25 4.42 2.15
N ALA A 53 -6.06 3.99 2.55
CA ALA A 53 -5.39 2.83 1.98
C ALA A 53 -6.17 1.53 2.24
N LEU A 54 -6.67 1.35 3.46
CA LEU A 54 -7.48 0.20 3.86
C LEU A 54 -8.78 0.13 3.05
N SER A 55 -9.52 1.23 2.95
CA SER A 55 -10.76 1.30 2.17
C SER A 55 -10.54 0.87 0.71
N ARG A 56 -9.48 1.38 0.07
CA ARG A 56 -9.11 0.99 -1.29
C ARG A 56 -8.77 -0.51 -1.40
N LEU A 57 -8.04 -1.05 -0.43
CA LEU A 57 -7.67 -2.46 -0.40
C LEU A 57 -8.91 -3.36 -0.27
N LEU A 58 -9.81 -3.05 0.64
CA LEU A 58 -11.02 -3.84 0.88
C LEU A 58 -11.98 -3.77 -0.31
N ALA A 59 -12.15 -2.59 -0.91
CA ALA A 59 -12.94 -2.44 -2.13
C ALA A 59 -12.37 -3.29 -3.27
N HIS A 60 -11.04 -3.29 -3.45
CA HIS A 60 -10.39 -4.13 -4.44
C HIS A 60 -10.56 -5.62 -4.15
N ALA A 61 -10.33 -6.05 -2.90
CA ALA A 61 -10.45 -7.45 -2.49
C ALA A 61 -11.89 -7.97 -2.71
N TYR A 62 -12.89 -7.23 -2.26
CA TYR A 62 -14.30 -7.60 -2.43
C TYR A 62 -14.71 -7.67 -3.91
N ALA A 63 -14.22 -6.74 -4.73
CA ALA A 63 -14.54 -6.69 -6.15
C ALA A 63 -13.84 -7.79 -6.98
N ASN A 64 -12.65 -8.25 -6.59
CA ASN A 64 -11.81 -9.09 -7.46
C ASN A 64 -11.56 -10.50 -6.95
N VAL A 65 -11.79 -10.78 -5.65
CA VAL A 65 -11.46 -12.07 -5.04
C VAL A 65 -12.73 -12.75 -4.52
N PRO A 66 -13.13 -13.91 -5.08
CA PRO A 66 -14.35 -14.62 -4.66
C PRO A 66 -14.40 -14.95 -3.16
N TYR A 67 -13.27 -15.36 -2.57
CA TYR A 67 -13.18 -15.64 -1.13
C TYR A 67 -13.58 -14.43 -0.29
N TYR A 68 -12.97 -13.26 -0.53
CA TYR A 68 -13.27 -12.08 0.26
C TYR A 68 -14.70 -11.58 0.04
N ARG A 69 -15.24 -11.69 -1.17
CA ARG A 69 -16.66 -11.39 -1.41
C ARG A 69 -17.56 -12.24 -0.52
N ARG A 70 -17.36 -13.56 -0.52
CA ARG A 70 -18.11 -14.49 0.33
C ARG A 70 -17.96 -14.18 1.82
N VAL A 71 -16.75 -13.89 2.30
CA VAL A 71 -16.51 -13.57 3.71
C VAL A 71 -17.32 -12.36 4.17
N PHE A 72 -17.42 -11.33 3.32
CA PHE A 72 -18.22 -10.13 3.58
C PHE A 72 -19.72 -10.43 3.51
N ASP A 73 -20.18 -11.11 2.45
CA ASP A 73 -21.59 -11.46 2.25
C ASP A 73 -22.13 -12.35 3.37
N ASP A 74 -21.38 -13.38 3.79
CA ASP A 74 -21.76 -14.31 4.86
C ASP A 74 -21.91 -13.60 6.22
N ARG A 75 -21.30 -12.42 6.39
CA ARG A 75 -21.38 -11.58 7.60
C ARG A 75 -22.33 -10.39 7.43
N GLY A 76 -22.92 -10.21 6.25
CA GLY A 76 -23.75 -9.05 5.93
C GLY A 76 -22.99 -7.72 5.96
N LEU A 77 -21.69 -7.76 5.66
CA LEU A 77 -20.82 -6.58 5.66
C LEU A 77 -20.56 -6.07 4.24
N VAL A 78 -20.32 -4.78 4.11
CA VAL A 78 -19.75 -4.15 2.91
C VAL A 78 -18.39 -3.50 3.23
N PRO A 79 -17.51 -3.27 2.25
CA PRO A 79 -16.21 -2.63 2.49
C PRO A 79 -16.28 -1.29 3.25
N GLY A 80 -17.39 -0.55 3.13
CA GLY A 80 -17.60 0.72 3.84
C GLY A 80 -17.83 0.59 5.35
N ASP A 81 -18.15 -0.61 5.85
CA ASP A 81 -18.35 -0.87 7.28
C ASP A 81 -17.02 -0.93 8.04
N ILE A 82 -15.90 -1.07 7.34
CA ILE A 82 -14.55 -1.15 7.91
C ILE A 82 -13.80 0.13 7.58
N GLN A 83 -13.80 1.08 8.51
CA GLN A 83 -13.23 2.42 8.30
C GLN A 83 -11.86 2.57 8.95
N THR A 84 -11.59 1.80 10.00
CA THR A 84 -10.35 1.86 10.76
C THR A 84 -9.67 0.49 10.84
N PRO A 85 -8.35 0.43 11.12
CA PRO A 85 -7.67 -0.84 11.35
C PRO A 85 -8.29 -1.66 12.49
N ALA A 86 -8.95 -1.03 13.46
CA ALA A 86 -9.62 -1.73 14.55
C ALA A 86 -10.86 -2.51 14.10
N ASP A 87 -11.51 -2.08 13.02
CA ASP A 87 -12.71 -2.73 12.46
C ASP A 87 -12.36 -4.04 11.73
N LEU A 88 -11.09 -4.30 11.44
CA LEU A 88 -10.62 -5.56 10.87
C LEU A 88 -10.98 -6.78 11.72
N ARG A 89 -11.25 -6.60 13.01
CA ARG A 89 -11.77 -7.65 13.91
C ARG A 89 -13.12 -8.23 13.48
N LEU A 90 -13.85 -7.53 12.61
CA LEU A 90 -15.11 -8.02 12.02
C LEU A 90 -14.87 -9.11 10.97
N LEU A 91 -13.65 -9.18 10.41
CA LEU A 91 -13.24 -10.17 9.43
C LEU A 91 -12.51 -11.34 10.11
N PRO A 92 -12.66 -12.58 9.60
CA PRO A 92 -11.87 -13.70 10.06
C PRO A 92 -10.41 -13.56 9.62
N VAL A 93 -9.51 -14.19 10.37
CA VAL A 93 -8.12 -14.37 9.93
C VAL A 93 -8.10 -15.48 8.88
N LEU A 94 -7.51 -15.19 7.72
CA LEU A 94 -7.30 -16.17 6.66
C LEU A 94 -6.32 -17.25 7.14
N THR A 95 -6.73 -18.51 7.09
CA THR A 95 -5.88 -19.65 7.48
C THR A 95 -5.40 -20.44 6.26
N ARG A 96 -4.53 -21.44 6.47
CA ARG A 96 -4.02 -22.27 5.38
C ARG A 96 -5.11 -23.13 4.74
N GLU A 97 -6.12 -23.50 5.53
CA GLU A 97 -7.28 -24.30 5.13
C GLU A 97 -8.24 -23.54 4.21
N ASP A 98 -8.24 -22.20 4.29
CA ASP A 98 -9.03 -21.33 3.41
C ASP A 98 -8.40 -21.17 2.01
N LEU A 99 -7.11 -21.47 1.89
CA LEU A 99 -6.37 -21.32 0.64
C LEU A 99 -6.52 -22.57 -0.23
N PRO A 100 -6.73 -22.41 -1.55
CA PRO A 100 -6.69 -23.53 -2.47
C PRO A 100 -5.30 -24.18 -2.43
N ASP A 101 -5.26 -25.48 -2.71
CA ASP A 101 -3.98 -26.17 -2.84
C ASP A 101 -3.16 -25.57 -3.98
N PRO A 102 -1.83 -25.47 -3.81
CA PRO A 102 -0.97 -25.04 -4.88
C PRO A 102 -1.14 -25.98 -6.08
N PRO A 103 -1.08 -25.46 -7.32
CA PRO A 103 -1.10 -26.32 -8.50
C PRO A 103 0.07 -27.33 -8.45
N PRO A 104 -0.12 -28.54 -9.02
CA PRO A 104 0.91 -29.58 -9.02
C PRO A 104 2.17 -29.19 -9.78
#